data_AF-A0A5P2BEG0-F1
#
_entry.id   AF-A0A5P2BEG0-F1
#
_cell.length_a   1.000
_cell.length_b   1.000
_cell.length_c   1.000
_cell.angle_alpha   90.00
_cell.angle_beta   90.00
_cell.angle_gamma   90.00
#
_symmetry.space_group_name_H-M   'P 1'
#
loop_
_entity.id
_entity.type
_entity.pdbx_description
1 polymer ?
#
loop_
_entity_poly.entity_id
_entity_poly.type
_entity_poly.pdbx_seq_one_letter_code
_entity_poly.pdbx_strand_id
1 'polypeptide(L)'
;MHTRTSAAAWAVVAALGLSAITPLTAAQAAAPTGAPTTTATAAAPAAPAAPAAPATADSPGDIVSSEPSSFHPLPHQPTDTKAWKIHYRSTTAKGEPNTVSGTVIVPQDGRKGPRPLITYAVGTVGVADRCAPSAGFPKGTTLEGNLIQQLTLRGWAVAVTDYEGLGTPGDHTYTVGRAEGQAMLDAARAAIRLPEAGLGKDTPVGIMGYSQGGQASSWAAELHGTYAPELDVKGTATGGVPGDLLKVAKFNDGLYGSGLIFMAAIGQDAAFPELRLDSYLNDKGRKLIGALRDSCVADGSVLGSFKTIASMTTKNPLEQPDWKQRLTESRVGGARPDAPVYQYHAFADELIPYAVGTKVRADWCARGANVEWHTVPVGDHVSAVMTQSPYAAQWLAERFAGKEARGNC
;
A
#
# COMPACT_ATOMS: atom_id res chain seq x y z
N MET A 1 -26.83 50.03 24.26
CA MET A 1 -27.55 48.75 24.36
C MET A 1 -27.64 48.14 22.97
N HIS A 2 -26.90 47.07 22.68
CA HIS A 2 -27.26 45.98 21.75
C HIS A 2 -26.15 44.92 21.72
N THR A 3 -26.28 43.98 22.65
CA THR A 3 -25.82 42.58 22.63
C THR A 3 -26.61 41.81 21.55
N ARG A 4 -26.21 40.70 20.92
CA ARG A 4 -25.11 39.73 21.03
C ARG A 4 -25.19 38.90 19.73
N THR A 5 -24.07 38.54 19.13
CA THR A 5 -23.95 37.53 18.06
C THR A 5 -23.76 36.14 18.68
N SER A 6 -24.56 35.16 18.26
CA SER A 6 -24.40 33.75 18.65
C SER A 6 -23.87 32.96 17.45
N ALA A 7 -22.68 32.39 17.59
CA ALA A 7 -22.09 31.44 16.65
C ALA A 7 -22.71 30.05 16.87
N ALA A 8 -23.11 29.38 15.79
CA ALA A 8 -23.52 27.99 15.81
C ALA A 8 -22.29 27.11 15.54
N ALA A 9 -21.90 26.30 16.53
CA ALA A 9 -20.89 25.27 16.41
C ALA A 9 -21.52 23.99 15.86
N TRP A 10 -20.97 23.45 14.78
CA TRP A 10 -21.32 22.11 14.28
C TRP A 10 -20.39 21.08 14.93
N ALA A 11 -20.99 20.16 15.68
CA ALA A 11 -20.31 19.00 16.25
C ALA A 11 -20.22 17.88 15.20
N VAL A 12 -19.00 17.41 14.92
CA VAL A 12 -18.75 16.21 14.11
C VAL A 12 -18.79 14.99 15.02
N VAL A 13 -19.68 14.04 14.71
CA VAL A 13 -19.83 12.77 15.45
C VAL A 13 -18.82 11.76 14.91
N ALA A 14 -17.83 11.40 15.72
CA ALA A 14 -16.98 10.23 15.49
C ALA A 14 -17.70 8.99 16.05
N ALA A 15 -18.11 8.06 15.18
CA ALA A 15 -18.66 6.78 15.58
C ALA A 15 -17.56 5.71 15.55
N LEU A 16 -17.07 5.31 16.73
CA LEU A 16 -16.24 4.13 16.92
C LEU A 16 -17.06 3.06 17.66
N GLY A 17 -17.29 1.92 17.00
CA GLY A 17 -17.89 0.74 17.61
C GLY A 17 -16.87 -0.02 18.45
N LEU A 18 -17.08 -0.07 19.76
CA LEU A 18 -16.37 -0.96 20.69
C LEU A 18 -17.00 -2.36 20.66
N SER A 19 -16.17 -3.39 20.45
CA SER A 19 -16.51 -4.77 20.79
C SER A 19 -15.51 -5.30 21.82
N ALA A 20 -16.04 -5.73 22.96
CA ALA A 20 -15.32 -6.18 24.14
C ALA A 20 -14.67 -7.57 23.94
N ILE A 21 -13.45 -7.73 24.45
CA ILE A 21 -12.71 -9.01 24.49
C ILE A 21 -12.88 -9.61 25.90
N THR A 22 -13.42 -10.83 25.98
CA THR A 22 -13.40 -11.67 27.20
C THR A 22 -12.19 -12.60 27.18
N PRO A 23 -11.41 -12.72 28.28
CA PRO A 23 -10.29 -13.67 28.34
C PRO A 23 -10.78 -15.07 28.77
N LEU A 24 -10.36 -16.11 28.06
CA LEU A 24 -10.48 -17.50 28.52
C LEU A 24 -9.18 -17.92 29.22
N THR A 25 -9.30 -18.26 30.49
CA THR A 25 -8.27 -18.85 31.35
C THR A 25 -8.03 -20.33 31.01
N ALA A 26 -6.77 -20.78 31.05
CA ALA A 26 -6.42 -22.19 31.19
C ALA A 26 -5.35 -22.39 32.29
N ALA A 27 -5.71 -23.19 33.30
CA ALA A 27 -4.80 -23.94 34.18
C ALA A 27 -4.92 -25.42 33.77
N GLN A 28 -3.97 -26.35 33.93
CA GLN A 28 -3.04 -26.57 35.04
C GLN A 28 -1.89 -27.55 34.66
N ALA A 29 -0.85 -27.57 35.49
CA ALA A 29 0.42 -28.33 35.51
C ALA A 29 0.28 -29.88 35.70
N ALA A 30 1.29 -30.76 35.77
CA ALA A 30 2.76 -30.78 36.01
C ALA A 30 3.33 -32.16 35.50
N ALA A 31 4.51 -32.29 34.88
CA ALA A 31 5.88 -32.64 35.40
C ALA A 31 6.08 -34.10 35.96
N PRO A 32 7.33 -34.60 36.19
CA PRO A 32 8.28 -35.22 35.22
C PRO A 32 8.88 -36.58 35.70
N THR A 33 9.55 -37.37 34.84
CA THR A 33 10.56 -38.39 35.26
C THR A 33 11.61 -38.69 34.17
N GLY A 34 12.90 -38.80 34.57
CA GLY A 34 14.09 -39.11 33.74
C GLY A 34 14.16 -40.57 33.22
N ALA A 35 15.20 -41.08 32.57
CA ALA A 35 16.62 -40.72 32.36
C ALA A 35 17.11 -41.43 31.04
N PRO A 36 18.40 -41.37 30.63
CA PRO A 36 18.82 -41.44 29.22
C PRO A 36 19.09 -42.85 28.68
N THR A 37 18.85 -43.05 27.37
CA THR A 37 19.36 -44.21 26.64
C THR A 37 19.86 -43.79 25.27
N THR A 38 21.17 -43.84 25.07
CA THR A 38 21.83 -43.82 23.76
C THR A 38 21.68 -45.18 23.08
N THR A 39 21.20 -45.25 21.83
CA THR A 39 21.81 -46.09 20.77
C THR A 39 21.09 -46.01 19.41
N ALA A 40 21.92 -45.96 18.37
CA ALA A 40 21.74 -46.47 17.01
C ALA A 40 20.70 -45.83 16.07
N THR A 41 21.23 -45.05 15.13
CA THR A 41 20.63 -44.64 13.85
C THR A 41 20.18 -45.83 12.99
N ALA A 42 18.89 -45.92 12.72
CA ALA A 42 18.31 -46.64 11.59
C ALA A 42 17.70 -45.60 10.62
N ALA A 43 18.09 -45.67 9.35
CA ALA A 43 17.67 -44.72 8.32
C ALA A 43 16.16 -44.84 8.04
N ALA A 44 15.44 -43.73 8.16
CA ALA A 44 14.04 -43.60 7.76
C ALA A 44 13.92 -43.44 6.22
N PRO A 45 12.83 -43.93 5.59
CA PRO A 45 12.64 -43.82 4.15
C PRO A 45 12.51 -42.36 3.71
N ALA A 46 13.10 -42.03 2.56
CA ALA A 46 13.15 -40.68 2.02
C ALA A 46 11.75 -40.10 1.78
N ALA A 47 11.53 -38.89 2.30
CA ALA A 47 10.35 -38.09 2.01
C ALA A 47 10.29 -37.77 0.50
N PRO A 48 9.09 -37.68 -0.10
CA PRO A 48 8.94 -37.32 -1.50
C PRO A 48 9.58 -35.95 -1.77
N ALA A 49 10.41 -35.88 -2.81
CA ALA A 49 11.13 -34.67 -3.18
C ALA A 49 10.17 -33.51 -3.42
N ALA A 50 10.43 -32.38 -2.75
CA ALA A 50 9.78 -31.12 -3.07
C ALA A 50 9.98 -30.79 -4.56
N PRO A 51 8.96 -30.28 -5.26
CA PRO A 51 9.12 -29.89 -6.66
C PRO A 51 10.27 -28.89 -6.80
N ALA A 52 11.16 -29.15 -7.76
CA ALA A 52 12.35 -28.37 -8.00
C ALA A 52 11.99 -26.90 -8.23
N ALA A 53 12.60 -26.00 -7.45
CA ALA A 53 12.52 -24.57 -7.68
C ALA A 53 12.98 -24.24 -9.11
N PRO A 54 12.27 -23.39 -9.86
CA PRO A 54 12.71 -22.97 -11.18
C PRO A 54 14.05 -22.25 -11.10
N ALA A 55 14.83 -22.35 -12.19
CA ALA A 55 16.14 -21.72 -12.36
C ALA A 55 16.15 -20.26 -11.87
N THR A 56 16.95 -20.01 -10.83
CA THR A 56 17.33 -18.71 -10.23
C THR A 56 16.28 -17.60 -10.32
N ALA A 57 15.36 -17.57 -9.34
CA ALA A 57 14.46 -16.46 -9.07
C ALA A 57 15.26 -15.19 -8.65
N ASP A 58 15.84 -14.50 -9.62
CA ASP A 58 16.76 -13.38 -9.42
C ASP A 58 16.31 -12.09 -10.12
N SER A 59 15.32 -12.16 -11.03
CA SER A 59 14.81 -10.97 -11.73
C SER A 59 13.60 -10.36 -11.00
N PRO A 60 13.41 -9.02 -11.05
CA PRO A 60 12.20 -8.40 -10.51
C PRO A 60 10.92 -9.06 -11.04
N GLY A 61 10.00 -9.35 -10.13
CA GLY A 61 8.76 -10.09 -10.36
C GLY A 61 8.87 -11.62 -10.35
N ASP A 62 10.06 -12.20 -10.17
CA ASP A 62 10.20 -13.64 -10.03
C ASP A 62 9.57 -14.11 -8.71
N ILE A 63 8.83 -15.22 -8.78
CA ILE A 63 8.19 -15.82 -7.61
C ILE A 63 9.25 -16.54 -6.78
N VAL A 64 9.42 -16.10 -5.54
CA VAL A 64 10.27 -16.76 -4.54
C VAL A 64 9.50 -17.90 -3.88
N SER A 65 8.25 -17.66 -3.51
CA SER A 65 7.34 -18.67 -3.00
C SER A 65 5.88 -18.26 -3.22
N SER A 66 4.99 -19.26 -3.27
CA SER A 66 3.54 -19.06 -3.34
C SER A 66 2.84 -20.12 -2.51
N GLU A 67 1.83 -19.71 -1.76
CA GLU A 67 0.98 -20.62 -0.98
C GLU A 67 -0.50 -20.27 -1.16
N PRO A 68 -1.42 -21.25 -1.15
CA PRO A 68 -2.85 -20.98 -1.17
C PRO A 68 -3.27 -20.08 -0.01
N SER A 69 -4.18 -19.15 -0.29
CA SER A 69 -4.74 -18.21 0.67
C SER A 69 -6.25 -18.05 0.43
N SER A 70 -6.90 -17.14 1.14
CA SER A 70 -8.28 -16.77 0.89
C SER A 70 -8.46 -15.25 0.88
N PHE A 71 -9.41 -14.79 0.07
CA PHE A 71 -9.78 -13.39 0.00
C PHE A 71 -11.17 -13.19 0.58
N HIS A 72 -11.23 -12.56 1.73
CA HIS A 72 -12.45 -12.08 2.36
C HIS A 72 -12.42 -10.54 2.37
N PRO A 73 -13.42 -9.83 1.82
CA PRO A 73 -13.48 -8.37 1.91
C PRO A 73 -13.85 -7.89 3.31
N LEU A 74 -14.58 -8.72 4.08
CA LEU A 74 -15.01 -8.49 5.46
C LEU A 74 -14.93 -9.80 6.24
N PRO A 75 -14.90 -9.78 7.59
CA PRO A 75 -14.86 -10.99 8.38
C PRO A 75 -16.05 -11.89 8.07
N HIS A 76 -15.79 -13.19 7.91
CA HIS A 76 -16.80 -14.20 7.58
C HIS A 76 -17.54 -14.00 6.25
N GLN A 77 -16.97 -13.22 5.32
CA GLN A 77 -17.52 -13.04 3.97
C GLN A 77 -16.62 -13.75 2.94
N PRO A 78 -16.81 -15.06 2.69
CA PRO A 78 -16.10 -15.75 1.62
C PRO A 78 -16.44 -15.16 0.26
N THR A 79 -15.52 -15.33 -0.70
CA THR A 79 -15.73 -14.93 -2.09
C THR A 79 -15.48 -16.10 -3.02
N ASP A 80 -16.10 -16.09 -4.20
CA ASP A 80 -15.86 -17.07 -5.24
C ASP A 80 -14.58 -16.72 -6.02
N THR A 81 -13.45 -16.75 -5.30
CA THR A 81 -12.12 -16.43 -5.81
C THR A 81 -11.11 -17.47 -5.36
N LYS A 82 -10.07 -17.68 -6.17
CA LYS A 82 -8.82 -18.27 -5.70
C LYS A 82 -7.87 -17.16 -5.30
N ALA A 83 -7.16 -17.36 -4.20
CA ALA A 83 -6.13 -16.43 -3.76
C ALA A 83 -4.83 -17.16 -3.40
N TRP A 84 -3.71 -16.48 -3.58
CA TRP A 84 -2.39 -16.96 -3.18
C TRP A 84 -1.64 -15.86 -2.47
N LYS A 85 -1.03 -16.17 -1.34
CA LYS A 85 0.02 -15.33 -0.78
C LYS A 85 1.29 -15.63 -1.55
N ILE A 86 1.94 -14.59 -2.06
CA ILE A 86 3.17 -14.70 -2.82
C ILE A 86 4.29 -13.93 -2.13
N HIS A 87 5.52 -14.41 -2.29
CA HIS A 87 6.74 -13.63 -2.11
C HIS A 87 7.40 -13.53 -3.48
N TYR A 88 7.78 -12.32 -3.88
CA TYR A 88 8.36 -12.05 -5.19
C TYR A 88 9.57 -11.13 -5.06
N ARG A 89 10.50 -11.26 -6.01
CA ARG A 89 11.68 -10.39 -6.11
C ARG A 89 11.26 -8.98 -6.51
N SER A 90 11.82 -7.98 -5.87
CA SER A 90 11.67 -6.58 -6.27
C SER A 90 12.98 -5.81 -6.05
N THR A 91 12.90 -4.49 -6.09
CA THR A 91 14.04 -3.58 -6.03
C THR A 91 13.79 -2.50 -4.98
N THR A 92 14.77 -2.25 -4.10
CA THR A 92 14.72 -1.16 -3.12
C THR A 92 14.86 0.21 -3.80
N ALA A 93 14.56 1.29 -3.07
CA ALA A 93 14.77 2.65 -3.57
C ALA A 93 16.23 2.95 -4.01
N LYS A 94 17.21 2.23 -3.43
CA LYS A 94 18.64 2.33 -3.76
C LYS A 94 19.05 1.47 -4.96
N GLY A 95 18.14 0.67 -5.53
CA GLY A 95 18.42 -0.19 -6.68
C GLY A 95 18.93 -1.58 -6.30
N GLU A 96 18.84 -1.96 -5.03
CA GLU A 96 19.29 -3.27 -4.53
C GLU A 96 18.15 -4.29 -4.65
N PRO A 97 18.43 -5.58 -4.89
CA PRO A 97 17.39 -6.61 -4.91
C PRO A 97 16.83 -6.86 -3.51
N ASN A 98 15.51 -7.01 -3.40
CA ASN A 98 14.83 -7.43 -2.18
C ASN A 98 13.73 -8.47 -2.47
N THR A 99 13.02 -8.89 -1.42
CA THR A 99 11.83 -9.75 -1.54
C THR A 99 10.67 -9.04 -0.88
N VAL A 100 9.53 -8.97 -1.56
CA VAL A 100 8.29 -8.35 -1.09
C VAL A 100 7.19 -9.40 -1.09
N SER A 101 6.25 -9.33 -0.14
CA SER A 101 5.06 -10.18 -0.13
C SER A 101 3.86 -9.50 -0.78
N GLY A 102 2.85 -10.30 -1.13
CA GLY A 102 1.60 -9.79 -1.69
C GLY A 102 0.56 -10.88 -1.83
N THR A 103 -0.58 -10.52 -2.42
CA THR A 103 -1.69 -11.45 -2.68
C THR A 103 -2.13 -11.36 -4.13
N VAL A 104 -2.24 -12.51 -4.81
CA VAL A 104 -2.88 -12.61 -6.13
C VAL A 104 -4.29 -13.17 -5.92
N ILE A 105 -5.30 -12.50 -6.46
CA ILE A 105 -6.72 -12.85 -6.32
C ILE A 105 -7.32 -13.01 -7.72
N VAL A 106 -7.92 -14.17 -8.00
CA VAL A 106 -8.49 -14.51 -9.30
C VAL A 106 -9.94 -14.98 -9.15
N PRO A 107 -10.93 -14.32 -9.78
CA PRO A 107 -12.32 -14.74 -9.75
C PRO A 107 -12.56 -16.12 -10.38
N GLN A 108 -13.46 -16.91 -9.80
CA GLN A 108 -13.89 -18.21 -10.33
C GLN A 108 -15.16 -18.10 -11.19
N ASP A 109 -15.23 -17.08 -12.05
CA ASP A 109 -16.38 -16.74 -12.90
C ASP A 109 -16.54 -17.62 -14.17
N GLY A 110 -15.73 -18.66 -14.32
CA GLY A 110 -15.73 -19.53 -15.51
C GLY A 110 -15.25 -18.88 -16.81
N ARG A 111 -14.70 -17.65 -16.77
CA ARG A 111 -14.21 -16.94 -17.96
C ARG A 111 -13.16 -17.78 -18.70
N LYS A 112 -13.29 -17.80 -20.03
CA LYS A 112 -12.31 -18.35 -20.97
C LYS A 112 -11.68 -17.19 -21.75
N GLY A 113 -10.36 -17.19 -21.89
CA GLY A 113 -9.62 -16.15 -22.61
C GLY A 113 -9.00 -15.08 -21.70
N PRO A 114 -8.48 -13.99 -22.29
CA PRO A 114 -7.70 -12.98 -21.56
C PRO A 114 -8.48 -12.37 -20.39
N ARG A 115 -7.84 -12.29 -19.24
CA ARG A 115 -8.38 -11.66 -18.03
C ARG A 115 -7.56 -10.42 -17.71
N PRO A 116 -8.16 -9.21 -17.61
CA PRO A 116 -7.42 -8.06 -17.13
C PRO A 116 -6.90 -8.26 -15.72
N LEU A 117 -5.71 -7.73 -15.47
CA LEU A 117 -5.07 -7.68 -14.16
C LEU A 117 -5.08 -6.25 -13.65
N ILE A 118 -5.49 -6.04 -12.41
CA ILE A 118 -5.19 -4.82 -11.68
C ILE A 118 -4.00 -5.09 -10.77
N THR A 119 -2.88 -4.40 -10.97
CA THR A 119 -1.91 -4.25 -9.88
C THR A 119 -2.40 -3.14 -8.97
N TYR A 120 -2.53 -3.47 -7.69
CA TYR A 120 -3.23 -2.67 -6.69
C TYR A 120 -2.32 -2.37 -5.51
N ALA A 121 -2.35 -1.12 -5.07
CA ALA A 121 -1.64 -0.64 -3.90
C ALA A 121 -2.66 0.00 -2.95
N VAL A 122 -2.77 -0.55 -1.74
CA VAL A 122 -3.70 -0.05 -0.71
C VAL A 122 -3.20 1.27 -0.11
N GLY A 123 -4.09 2.06 0.46
CA GLY A 123 -3.71 3.15 1.36
C GLY A 123 -2.95 2.64 2.59
N THR A 124 -2.56 3.58 3.46
CA THR A 124 -1.74 3.29 4.65
C THR A 124 -2.35 2.19 5.51
N VAL A 125 -1.60 1.10 5.74
CA VAL A 125 -2.01 0.01 6.63
C VAL A 125 -1.33 0.03 7.99
N GLY A 126 -0.25 0.79 8.13
CA GLY A 126 0.59 0.89 9.33
C GLY A 126 2.01 0.43 9.04
N VAL A 127 2.76 0.10 10.10
CA VAL A 127 4.18 -0.27 10.01
C VAL A 127 4.41 -1.75 10.34
N ALA A 128 3.62 -2.31 11.25
CA ALA A 128 3.83 -3.69 11.71
C ALA A 128 3.47 -4.71 10.62
N ASP A 129 4.20 -5.83 10.58
CA ASP A 129 3.96 -6.93 9.63
C ASP A 129 2.53 -7.48 9.66
N ARG A 130 1.89 -7.49 10.84
CA ARG A 130 0.50 -7.96 10.97
C ARG A 130 -0.52 -7.10 10.21
N CYS A 131 -0.11 -5.91 9.79
CA CYS A 131 -0.92 -4.96 9.04
C CYS A 131 -0.85 -5.18 7.53
N ALA A 132 0.10 -6.01 7.06
CA ALA A 132 0.23 -6.35 5.65
C ALA A 132 -1.12 -6.86 5.07
N PRO A 133 -1.56 -6.36 3.91
CA PRO A 133 -2.79 -6.82 3.25
C PRO A 133 -2.89 -8.35 3.14
N SER A 134 -1.80 -9.03 2.80
CA SER A 134 -1.76 -10.50 2.68
C SER A 134 -2.05 -11.24 3.98
N ALA A 135 -1.77 -10.65 5.14
CA ALA A 135 -2.13 -11.20 6.44
C ALA A 135 -3.59 -10.90 6.83
N GLY A 136 -4.16 -9.82 6.29
CA GLY A 136 -5.51 -9.36 6.60
C GLY A 136 -6.60 -9.99 5.72
N PHE A 137 -6.33 -10.29 4.45
CA PHE A 137 -7.33 -10.80 3.51
C PHE A 137 -7.99 -12.13 3.95
N PRO A 138 -7.26 -13.13 4.48
CA PRO A 138 -7.90 -14.36 4.96
C PRO A 138 -8.84 -14.14 6.15
N LYS A 139 -8.65 -13.05 6.90
CA LYS A 139 -9.44 -12.68 8.07
C LYS A 139 -10.53 -11.67 7.75
N GLY A 140 -10.50 -11.07 6.57
CA GLY A 140 -11.41 -9.99 6.18
C GLY A 140 -11.16 -8.68 6.91
N THR A 141 -9.92 -8.41 7.31
CA THR A 141 -9.58 -7.21 8.11
C THR A 141 -8.85 -6.13 7.32
N THR A 142 -8.54 -6.37 6.04
CA THR A 142 -7.94 -5.36 5.15
C THR A 142 -9.02 -4.33 4.78
N LEU A 143 -8.81 -3.06 5.15
CA LEU A 143 -9.82 -1.98 5.03
C LEU A 143 -10.38 -1.82 3.61
N GLU A 144 -9.55 -1.99 2.59
CA GLU A 144 -9.94 -1.83 1.19
C GLU A 144 -10.49 -3.12 0.54
N GLY A 145 -10.77 -4.16 1.33
CA GLY A 145 -11.28 -5.44 0.84
C GLY A 145 -12.50 -5.30 -0.07
N ASN A 146 -13.48 -4.47 0.30
CA ASN A 146 -14.67 -4.22 -0.53
C ASN A 146 -14.34 -3.48 -1.85
N LEU A 147 -13.36 -2.56 -1.83
CA LEU A 147 -12.92 -1.87 -3.03
C LEU A 147 -12.22 -2.82 -4.00
N ILE A 148 -11.44 -3.77 -3.49
CA ILE A 148 -10.81 -4.81 -4.30
C ILE A 148 -11.85 -5.82 -4.81
N GLN A 149 -12.84 -6.16 -3.98
CA GLN A 149 -13.93 -7.05 -4.40
C GLN A 149 -14.71 -6.50 -5.59
N GLN A 150 -14.89 -5.19 -5.70
CA GLN A 150 -15.59 -4.61 -6.86
C GLN A 150 -14.86 -4.92 -8.19
N LEU A 151 -13.53 -5.08 -8.16
CA LEU A 151 -12.70 -5.40 -9.33
C LEU A 151 -12.81 -6.90 -9.66
N THR A 152 -12.78 -7.75 -8.63
CA THR A 152 -12.97 -9.20 -8.82
C THR A 152 -14.37 -9.53 -9.33
N LEU A 153 -15.40 -8.77 -8.91
CA LEU A 153 -16.77 -8.87 -9.45
C LEU A 153 -16.90 -8.45 -10.93
N ARG A 154 -15.95 -7.68 -11.47
CA ARG A 154 -15.84 -7.40 -12.93
C ARG A 154 -15.14 -8.54 -13.70
N GLY A 155 -14.75 -9.59 -12.98
CA GLY A 155 -13.96 -10.69 -13.52
C GLY A 155 -12.52 -10.29 -13.75
N TRP A 156 -11.94 -9.36 -13.00
CA TRP A 156 -10.52 -9.02 -13.11
C TRP A 156 -9.71 -9.75 -12.06
N ALA A 157 -8.48 -10.15 -12.44
CA ALA A 157 -7.50 -10.56 -11.44
C ALA A 157 -6.97 -9.32 -10.72
N VAL A 158 -6.56 -9.47 -9.47
CA VAL A 158 -5.96 -8.39 -8.69
C VAL A 158 -4.69 -8.90 -8.03
N ALA A 159 -3.58 -8.20 -8.24
CA ALA A 159 -2.32 -8.40 -7.53
C ALA A 159 -2.14 -7.25 -6.55
N VAL A 160 -2.17 -7.54 -5.26
CA VAL A 160 -2.01 -6.55 -4.19
C VAL A 160 -0.61 -6.69 -3.62
N THR A 161 0.20 -5.65 -3.70
CA THR A 161 1.49 -5.61 -3.01
C THR A 161 1.29 -5.33 -1.52
N ASP A 162 2.08 -5.97 -0.66
CA ASP A 162 2.14 -5.57 0.75
C ASP A 162 3.04 -4.35 0.97
N TYR A 163 3.87 -3.99 -0.02
CA TYR A 163 5.02 -3.09 0.05
C TYR A 163 6.27 -3.70 0.70
N GLU A 164 7.43 -3.12 0.40
CA GLU A 164 8.69 -3.47 1.05
C GLU A 164 8.61 -3.25 2.57
N GLY A 165 9.10 -4.25 3.32
CA GLY A 165 9.15 -4.23 4.78
C GLY A 165 7.80 -4.41 5.47
N LEU A 166 6.75 -4.80 4.74
CA LEU A 166 5.46 -5.22 5.31
C LEU A 166 5.22 -6.70 5.02
N GLY A 167 5.15 -7.50 6.07
CA GLY A 167 4.98 -8.95 5.95
C GLY A 167 6.28 -9.69 5.62
N THR A 168 7.40 -8.96 5.61
CA THR A 168 8.77 -9.43 5.34
C THR A 168 9.74 -8.75 6.31
N PRO A 169 10.90 -9.35 6.64
CA PRO A 169 11.83 -8.77 7.62
C PRO A 169 12.22 -7.32 7.33
N GLY A 170 12.23 -6.49 8.37
CA GLY A 170 12.56 -5.06 8.30
C GLY A 170 11.39 -4.17 8.73
N ASP A 171 11.57 -2.86 8.70
CA ASP A 171 10.44 -1.93 8.82
C ASP A 171 9.89 -1.62 7.43
N HIS A 172 8.58 -1.36 7.37
CA HIS A 172 7.94 -0.84 6.17
C HIS A 172 8.62 0.44 5.68
N THR A 173 9.04 0.48 4.41
CA THR A 173 9.57 1.68 3.74
C THR A 173 8.45 2.65 3.32
N TYR A 174 7.56 2.95 4.26
CA TYR A 174 6.36 3.76 4.07
C TYR A 174 6.65 5.10 3.38
N THR A 175 5.94 5.40 2.30
CA THR A 175 6.03 6.61 1.46
C THR A 175 7.36 6.80 0.71
N VAL A 176 8.15 5.73 0.56
CA VAL A 176 9.36 5.72 -0.28
C VAL A 176 8.95 5.38 -1.72
N GLY A 177 8.57 6.41 -2.46
CA GLY A 177 7.79 6.26 -3.69
C GLY A 177 8.41 5.35 -4.76
N ARG A 178 9.74 5.41 -4.95
CA ARG A 178 10.43 4.53 -5.92
C ARG A 178 10.27 3.05 -5.57
N ALA A 179 10.48 2.68 -4.30
CA ALA A 179 10.35 1.30 -3.84
C ALA A 179 8.89 0.81 -3.96
N GLU A 180 7.92 1.66 -3.58
CA GLU A 180 6.49 1.34 -3.68
C GLU A 180 6.06 1.10 -5.13
N GLY A 181 6.48 1.96 -6.07
CA GLY A 181 6.18 1.82 -7.49
C GLY A 181 6.82 0.58 -8.12
N GLN A 182 8.07 0.26 -7.77
CA GLN A 182 8.75 -0.96 -8.23
C GLN A 182 8.05 -2.21 -7.70
N ALA A 183 7.76 -2.27 -6.39
CA ALA A 183 7.03 -3.38 -5.78
C ALA A 183 5.67 -3.62 -6.44
N MET A 184 4.93 -2.56 -6.76
CA MET A 184 3.64 -2.65 -7.43
C MET A 184 3.74 -3.21 -8.86
N LEU A 185 4.72 -2.77 -9.66
CA LEU A 185 4.95 -3.33 -11.01
C LEU A 185 5.43 -4.79 -10.93
N ASP A 186 6.29 -5.10 -9.96
CA ASP A 186 6.80 -6.46 -9.75
C ASP A 186 5.73 -7.42 -9.22
N ALA A 187 4.76 -6.95 -8.44
CA ALA A 187 3.57 -7.74 -8.08
C ALA A 187 2.76 -8.12 -9.32
N ALA A 188 2.67 -7.23 -10.32
CA ALA A 188 1.98 -7.52 -11.58
C ALA A 188 2.73 -8.61 -12.38
N ARG A 189 4.06 -8.48 -12.48
CA ARG A 189 4.92 -9.51 -13.07
C ARG A 189 4.77 -10.85 -12.38
N ALA A 190 4.80 -10.87 -11.05
CA ALA A 190 4.66 -12.09 -10.26
C ALA A 190 3.29 -12.76 -10.49
N ALA A 191 2.20 -11.98 -10.54
CA ALA A 191 0.88 -12.50 -10.85
C ALA A 191 0.79 -13.10 -12.26
N ILE A 192 1.42 -12.47 -13.26
CA ILE A 192 1.48 -12.99 -14.64
C ILE A 192 2.33 -14.26 -14.72
N ARG A 193 3.40 -14.36 -13.91
CA ARG A 193 4.29 -15.53 -13.86
C ARG A 193 3.75 -16.66 -13.00
N LEU A 194 2.71 -16.44 -12.19
CA LEU A 194 2.09 -17.45 -11.33
C LEU A 194 1.21 -18.39 -12.17
N PRO A 195 1.62 -19.65 -12.39
CA PRO A 195 0.89 -20.55 -13.30
C PRO A 195 -0.58 -20.77 -12.89
N GLU A 196 -0.83 -20.84 -11.58
CA GLU A 196 -2.16 -21.07 -11.01
C GLU A 196 -3.11 -19.89 -11.20
N ALA A 197 -2.60 -18.68 -11.45
CA ALA A 197 -3.42 -17.51 -11.71
C ALA A 197 -4.07 -17.54 -13.11
N GLY A 198 -3.54 -18.36 -14.03
CA GLY A 198 -4.05 -18.46 -15.40
C GLY A 198 -3.89 -17.17 -16.22
N LEU A 199 -2.93 -16.33 -15.83
CA LEU A 199 -2.55 -15.11 -16.55
C LEU A 199 -1.40 -15.41 -17.54
N GLY A 200 -1.16 -14.50 -18.47
CA GLY A 200 -0.09 -14.65 -19.46
C GLY A 200 0.48 -13.32 -19.91
N LYS A 201 1.51 -13.36 -20.77
CA LYS A 201 2.22 -12.17 -21.27
C LYS A 201 1.33 -11.11 -21.94
N ASP A 202 0.21 -11.53 -22.52
CA ASP A 202 -0.73 -10.64 -23.23
C ASP A 202 -1.86 -10.13 -22.29
N THR A 203 -1.67 -10.24 -20.97
CA THR A 203 -2.61 -9.76 -19.96
C THR A 203 -2.61 -8.24 -19.95
N PRO A 204 -3.74 -7.57 -20.24
CA PRO A 204 -3.81 -6.12 -20.09
C PRO A 204 -3.78 -5.76 -18.60
N VAL A 205 -2.93 -4.81 -18.25
CA VAL A 205 -2.68 -4.39 -16.87
C VAL A 205 -3.27 -2.99 -16.61
N GLY A 206 -3.99 -2.84 -15.51
CA GLY A 206 -4.34 -1.55 -14.93
C GLY A 206 -3.56 -1.32 -13.64
N ILE A 207 -3.14 -0.09 -13.40
CA ILE A 207 -2.49 0.32 -12.15
C ILE A 207 -3.52 1.07 -11.32
N MET A 208 -3.75 0.68 -10.06
CA MET A 208 -4.74 1.34 -9.21
C MET A 208 -4.27 1.52 -7.76
N GLY A 209 -4.51 2.70 -7.18
CA GLY A 209 -4.28 2.93 -5.75
C GLY A 209 -4.74 4.30 -5.27
N TYR A 210 -4.86 4.45 -3.95
CA TYR A 210 -5.33 5.68 -3.30
C TYR A 210 -4.51 6.03 -2.04
N SER A 211 -4.38 7.31 -1.71
CA SER A 211 -3.58 7.77 -0.55
C SER A 211 -2.10 7.35 -0.68
N GLN A 212 -1.52 6.59 0.26
CA GLN A 212 -0.22 5.92 0.04
C GLN A 212 -0.21 5.13 -1.27
N GLY A 213 -1.23 4.31 -1.52
CA GLY A 213 -1.41 3.61 -2.79
C GLY A 213 -1.54 4.55 -3.99
N GLY A 214 -1.96 5.79 -3.77
CA GLY A 214 -1.96 6.87 -4.75
C GLY A 214 -0.54 7.29 -5.14
N GLN A 215 0.36 7.43 -4.16
CA GLN A 215 1.80 7.65 -4.41
C GLN A 215 2.42 6.45 -5.13
N ALA A 216 2.18 5.23 -4.64
CA ALA A 216 2.70 4.00 -5.22
C ALA A 216 2.26 3.83 -6.68
N SER A 217 0.95 3.98 -6.97
CA SER A 217 0.39 3.89 -8.32
C SER A 217 0.90 4.99 -9.25
N SER A 218 1.12 6.20 -8.73
CA SER A 218 1.71 7.30 -9.50
C SER A 218 3.18 7.05 -9.84
N TRP A 219 3.96 6.52 -8.90
CA TRP A 219 5.34 6.11 -9.13
C TRP A 219 5.43 4.93 -10.09
N ALA A 220 4.56 3.93 -9.95
CA ALA A 220 4.47 2.82 -10.90
C ALA A 220 4.18 3.33 -12.33
N ALA A 221 3.30 4.32 -12.49
CA ALA A 221 3.01 4.93 -13.78
C ALA A 221 4.20 5.69 -14.37
N GLU A 222 4.97 6.41 -13.54
CA GLU A 222 6.19 7.11 -13.97
C GLU A 222 7.34 6.16 -14.31
N LEU A 223 7.43 5.01 -13.61
CA LEU A 223 8.49 4.03 -13.79
C LEU A 223 8.21 3.05 -14.93
N HIS A 224 6.94 2.76 -15.24
CA HIS A 224 6.51 1.71 -16.17
C HIS A 224 7.37 1.60 -17.43
N GLY A 225 7.45 2.65 -18.26
CA GLY A 225 8.17 2.61 -19.52
C GLY A 225 9.69 2.39 -19.43
N THR A 226 10.30 2.54 -18.24
CA THR A 226 11.75 2.32 -18.04
C THR A 226 12.08 1.11 -17.19
N TYR A 227 11.18 0.71 -16.29
CA TYR A 227 11.40 -0.36 -15.32
C TYR A 227 10.68 -1.65 -15.69
N ALA A 228 9.46 -1.55 -16.25
CA ALA A 228 8.63 -2.69 -16.63
C ALA A 228 7.91 -2.50 -17.97
N PRO A 229 8.63 -2.15 -19.05
CA PRO A 229 8.02 -1.83 -20.35
C PRO A 229 7.34 -3.02 -21.02
N GLU A 230 7.57 -4.24 -20.53
CA GLU A 230 6.95 -5.46 -21.04
C GLU A 230 5.54 -5.69 -20.49
N LEU A 231 5.10 -4.95 -19.47
CA LEU A 231 3.73 -5.02 -18.97
C LEU A 231 2.80 -4.25 -19.93
N ASP A 232 1.69 -4.86 -20.33
CA ASP A 232 0.70 -4.20 -21.21
C ASP A 232 -0.20 -3.24 -20.43
N VAL A 233 0.37 -2.16 -19.89
CA VAL A 233 -0.35 -1.18 -19.08
C VAL A 233 -1.31 -0.36 -19.94
N LYS A 234 -2.62 -0.51 -19.70
CA LYS A 234 -3.68 0.21 -20.42
C LYS A 234 -4.07 1.54 -19.79
N GLY A 235 -3.76 1.73 -18.52
CA GLY A 235 -4.00 2.99 -17.82
C GLY A 235 -3.77 2.90 -16.32
N THR A 236 -3.68 4.07 -15.70
CA THR A 236 -3.49 4.23 -14.26
C THR A 236 -4.67 4.98 -13.67
N ALA A 237 -5.28 4.45 -12.61
CA ALA A 237 -6.24 5.16 -11.78
C ALA A 237 -5.64 5.46 -10.41
N THR A 238 -5.40 6.73 -10.10
CA THR A 238 -4.71 7.15 -8.88
C THR A 238 -5.43 8.30 -8.21
N GLY A 239 -5.47 8.34 -6.89
CA GLY A 239 -6.15 9.42 -6.19
C GLY A 239 -5.61 9.71 -4.81
N GLY A 240 -5.95 10.91 -4.30
CA GLY A 240 -5.49 11.36 -2.99
C GLY A 240 -3.96 11.29 -2.90
N VAL A 241 -3.23 11.74 -3.93
CA VAL A 241 -1.81 11.43 -4.09
C VAL A 241 -0.95 12.32 -3.17
N PRO A 242 -0.18 11.79 -2.21
CA PRO A 242 0.76 12.57 -1.40
C PRO A 242 2.05 12.85 -2.20
N GLY A 243 1.92 13.54 -3.33
CA GLY A 243 3.00 13.76 -4.30
C GLY A 243 4.13 14.67 -3.83
N ASP A 244 4.02 15.31 -2.66
CA ASP A 244 5.02 16.20 -2.06
C ASP A 244 5.00 16.03 -0.53
N LEU A 245 5.83 15.11 -0.02
CA LEU A 245 5.84 14.73 1.39
C LEU A 245 6.19 15.88 2.33
N LEU A 246 7.01 16.85 1.90
CA LEU A 246 7.33 18.02 2.72
C LEU A 246 6.09 18.90 2.93
N LYS A 247 5.27 19.10 1.89
CA LYS A 247 4.00 19.84 2.03
C LYS A 247 2.97 19.08 2.84
N VAL A 248 2.86 17.77 2.65
CA VAL A 248 1.93 16.91 3.42
C VAL A 248 2.31 16.90 4.90
N ALA A 249 3.60 16.77 5.22
CA ALA A 249 4.08 16.81 6.60
C ALA A 249 3.83 18.18 7.24
N LYS A 250 4.14 19.27 6.54
CA LYS A 250 3.86 20.64 7.02
C LYS A 250 2.37 20.86 7.27
N PHE A 251 1.50 20.33 6.41
CA PHE A 251 0.05 20.47 6.57
C PHE A 251 -0.47 19.73 7.80
N ASN A 252 0.03 18.52 8.07
CA ASN A 252 -0.44 17.67 9.15
C ASN A 252 0.23 17.91 10.50
N ASP A 253 1.30 18.73 10.57
CA ASP A 253 2.05 18.96 11.82
C ASP A 253 1.15 19.59 12.90
N GLY A 254 0.82 18.81 13.93
CA GLY A 254 -0.08 19.20 15.01
C GLY A 254 -1.57 18.96 14.74
N LEU A 255 -1.92 18.32 13.62
CA LEU A 255 -3.30 17.99 13.25
C LEU A 255 -3.60 16.49 13.45
N TYR A 256 -4.82 16.09 13.08
CA TYR A 256 -5.27 14.70 13.17
C TYR A 256 -4.32 13.73 12.43
N GLY A 257 -3.83 14.10 11.24
CA GLY A 257 -2.92 13.28 10.44
C GLY A 257 -1.45 13.22 10.93
N SER A 258 -1.09 13.84 12.06
CA SER A 258 0.28 13.86 12.60
C SER A 258 0.92 12.47 12.71
N GLY A 259 0.14 11.42 13.02
CA GLY A 259 0.66 10.05 13.11
C GLY A 259 1.32 9.55 11.83
N LEU A 260 0.79 9.96 10.67
CA LEU A 260 1.33 9.59 9.35
C LEU A 260 2.72 10.20 9.11
N ILE A 261 3.01 11.37 9.69
CA ILE A 261 4.35 11.99 9.62
C ILE A 261 5.39 11.11 10.30
N PHE A 262 5.06 10.60 11.49
CA PHE A 262 5.99 9.78 12.27
C PHE A 262 6.15 8.38 11.67
N MET A 263 5.10 7.81 11.08
CA MET A 263 5.22 6.60 10.26
C MET A 263 6.11 6.84 9.04
N ALA A 264 5.96 7.98 8.35
CA ALA A 264 6.81 8.32 7.20
C ALA A 264 8.26 8.48 7.63
N ALA A 265 8.52 9.05 8.81
CA ALA A 265 9.87 9.12 9.36
C ALA A 265 10.49 7.72 9.55
N ILE A 266 9.72 6.74 10.06
CA ILE A 266 10.18 5.33 10.17
C ILE A 266 10.52 4.79 8.78
N GLY A 267 9.62 4.95 7.80
CA GLY A 267 9.81 4.40 6.46
C GLY A 267 10.99 5.00 5.70
N GLN A 268 11.22 6.30 5.83
CA GLN A 268 12.37 6.96 5.24
C GLN A 268 13.68 6.49 5.89
N ASP A 269 13.74 6.36 7.21
CA ASP A 269 14.93 5.86 7.92
C ASP A 269 15.20 4.37 7.61
N ALA A 270 14.14 3.58 7.40
CA ALA A 270 14.24 2.19 6.98
C ALA A 270 14.87 2.04 5.58
N ALA A 271 14.45 2.86 4.60
CA ALA A 271 15.04 2.87 3.27
C ALA A 271 16.44 3.54 3.22
N PHE A 272 16.66 4.52 4.10
CA PHE A 272 17.86 5.34 4.15
C PHE A 272 18.42 5.43 5.58
N PRO A 273 19.08 4.37 6.10
CA PRO A 273 19.59 4.34 7.48
C PRO A 273 20.61 5.43 7.81
N GLU A 274 21.21 6.07 6.79
CA GLU A 274 22.04 7.26 6.96
C GLU A 274 21.30 8.47 7.57
N LEU A 275 19.96 8.49 7.53
CA LEU A 275 19.11 9.53 8.12
C LEU A 275 19.14 9.51 9.65
N ARG A 276 19.41 8.35 10.26
CA ARG A 276 19.60 8.15 11.71
C ARG A 276 18.50 8.81 12.55
N LEU A 277 17.24 8.45 12.27
CA LEU A 277 16.05 9.05 12.90
C LEU A 277 16.18 9.20 14.42
N ASP A 278 16.68 8.17 15.11
CA ASP A 278 16.83 8.18 16.58
C ASP A 278 17.65 9.35 17.13
N SER A 279 18.61 9.88 16.35
CA SER A 279 19.43 11.03 16.75
C SER A 279 18.65 12.35 16.80
N TYR A 280 17.49 12.41 16.16
CA TYR A 280 16.60 13.57 16.15
C TYR A 280 15.51 13.49 17.22
N LEU A 281 15.25 12.30 17.79
CA LEU A 281 14.13 12.09 18.70
C LEU A 281 14.47 12.51 20.13
N ASN A 282 13.50 13.10 20.82
CA ASN A 282 13.52 13.17 22.29
C ASN A 282 12.90 11.90 22.89
N ASP A 283 12.83 11.79 24.22
CA ASP A 283 12.31 10.58 24.88
C ASP A 283 10.85 10.28 24.53
N LYS A 284 10.02 11.31 24.31
CA LYS A 284 8.62 11.13 23.89
C LYS A 284 8.57 10.62 22.45
N GLY A 285 9.41 11.17 21.57
CA GLY A 285 9.56 10.73 20.18
C GLY A 285 9.98 9.27 20.09
N ARG A 286 11.02 8.85 20.83
CA ARG A 286 11.46 7.44 20.88
C ARG A 286 10.34 6.50 21.31
N LYS A 287 9.59 6.87 22.36
CA LYS A 287 8.44 6.07 22.83
C LYS A 287 7.34 5.97 21.77
N LEU A 288 7.02 7.08 21.10
CA LEU A 288 6.03 7.09 20.03
C LEU A 288 6.46 6.21 18.86
N ILE A 289 7.68 6.40 18.37
CA ILE A 289 8.21 5.64 17.22
C ILE A 289 8.26 4.14 17.53
N GLY A 290 8.69 3.75 18.74
CA GLY A 290 8.62 2.37 19.20
C GLY A 290 7.20 1.82 19.14
N ALA A 291 6.21 2.56 19.66
CA ALA A 291 4.81 2.11 19.59
C ALA A 291 4.26 2.05 18.16
N LEU A 292 4.67 2.96 17.27
CA LEU A 292 4.22 3.00 15.89
C LEU A 292 4.74 1.83 15.05
N ARG A 293 5.98 1.38 15.28
CA ARG A 293 6.55 0.18 14.65
C ARG A 293 5.69 -1.06 14.89
N ASP A 294 5.06 -1.12 16.06
CA ASP A 294 4.15 -2.19 16.45
C ASP A 294 2.67 -1.86 16.18
N SER A 295 2.33 -0.87 15.35
CA SER A 295 0.94 -0.43 15.15
C SER A 295 0.45 -0.54 13.70
N CYS A 296 -0.84 -0.85 13.55
CA CYS A 296 -1.57 -0.64 12.30
C CYS A 296 -2.11 0.78 12.20
N VAL A 297 -2.56 1.20 11.02
CA VAL A 297 -2.93 2.60 10.71
C VAL A 297 -3.97 3.17 11.68
N ALA A 298 -4.96 2.39 12.10
CA ALA A 298 -6.01 2.85 13.01
C ALA A 298 -5.42 3.25 14.37
N ASP A 299 -4.66 2.35 14.99
CA ASP A 299 -4.01 2.59 16.28
C ASP A 299 -2.95 3.67 16.17
N GLY A 300 -2.10 3.59 15.14
CA GLY A 300 -0.98 4.50 14.96
C GLY A 300 -1.41 5.94 14.64
N SER A 301 -2.51 6.11 13.89
CA SER A 301 -3.10 7.44 13.67
C SER A 301 -3.55 8.05 14.99
N VAL A 302 -4.25 7.29 15.84
CA VAL A 302 -4.67 7.75 17.18
C VAL A 302 -3.46 8.05 18.07
N LEU A 303 -2.47 7.14 18.10
CA LEU A 303 -1.26 7.30 18.91
C LEU A 303 -0.49 8.57 18.57
N GLY A 304 -0.43 8.94 17.30
CA GLY A 304 0.31 10.12 16.81
C GLY A 304 -0.50 11.40 16.65
N SER A 305 -1.83 11.34 16.75
CA SER A 305 -2.75 12.47 16.52
C SER A 305 -2.36 13.72 17.31
N PHE A 306 -2.42 14.89 16.67
CA PHE A 306 -2.21 16.22 17.25
C PHE A 306 -0.83 16.47 17.88
N LYS A 307 0.13 15.55 17.70
CA LYS A 307 1.51 15.77 18.10
C LYS A 307 2.22 16.62 17.07
N THR A 308 3.09 17.51 17.53
CA THR A 308 3.95 18.28 16.64
C THR A 308 5.32 17.65 16.52
N ILE A 309 5.99 17.85 15.39
CA ILE A 309 7.40 17.44 15.18
C ILE A 309 8.27 18.04 16.29
N ALA A 310 8.07 19.31 16.62
CA ALA A 310 8.81 19.99 17.69
C ALA A 310 8.62 19.34 19.07
N SER A 311 7.44 18.77 19.36
CA SER A 311 7.17 18.10 20.64
C SER A 311 7.82 16.72 20.77
N MET A 312 8.21 16.10 19.65
CA MET A 312 8.74 14.73 19.57
C MET A 312 10.23 14.68 19.25
N THR A 313 10.82 15.79 18.80
CA THR A 313 12.22 15.86 18.35
C THR A 313 13.04 16.81 19.20
N THR A 314 14.35 16.62 19.24
CA THR A 314 15.34 17.58 19.75
C THR A 314 15.80 18.54 18.64
N LYS A 315 15.68 18.10 17.38
CA LYS A 315 16.02 18.84 16.17
C LYS A 315 15.04 18.43 15.07
N ASN A 316 14.49 19.39 14.33
CA ASN A 316 13.51 19.10 13.29
C ASN A 316 14.18 18.44 12.06
N PRO A 317 13.83 17.18 11.71
CA PRO A 317 14.37 16.51 10.52
C PRO A 317 14.02 17.25 9.23
N LEU A 318 12.82 17.85 9.14
CA LEU A 318 12.37 18.55 7.93
C LEU A 318 13.13 19.85 7.64
N GLU A 319 14.02 20.28 8.54
CA GLU A 319 14.91 21.42 8.33
C GLU A 319 16.29 20.99 7.79
N GLN A 320 16.60 19.68 7.83
CA GLN A 320 17.91 19.16 7.49
C GLN A 320 18.07 18.82 6.01
N PRO A 321 19.25 19.06 5.39
CA PRO A 321 19.46 18.80 3.97
C PRO A 321 19.29 17.34 3.57
N ASP A 322 19.80 16.40 4.39
CA ASP A 322 19.73 14.95 4.16
C ASP A 322 18.28 14.44 4.10
N TRP A 323 17.47 14.82 5.09
CA TRP A 323 16.04 14.49 5.14
C TRP A 323 15.25 15.13 3.99
N LYS A 324 15.49 16.43 3.71
CA LYS A 324 14.84 17.12 2.59
C LYS A 324 15.16 16.45 1.26
N GLN A 325 16.39 16.00 1.07
CA GLN A 325 16.81 15.29 -0.13
C GLN A 325 16.00 14.00 -0.31
N ARG A 326 16.02 13.09 0.68
CA ARG A 326 15.31 11.80 0.58
C ARG A 326 13.80 11.95 0.41
N LEU A 327 13.17 12.89 1.13
CA LEU A 327 11.76 13.19 0.96
C LEU A 327 11.44 13.75 -0.44
N THR A 328 12.34 14.54 -1.03
CA THR A 328 12.18 15.09 -2.39
C THR A 328 12.36 14.01 -3.46
N GLU A 329 13.22 13.01 -3.22
CA GLU A 329 13.38 11.86 -4.13
C GLU A 329 12.10 11.03 -4.27
N SER A 330 11.15 11.14 -3.34
CA SER A 330 9.83 10.47 -3.40
C SER A 330 8.71 11.33 -4.02
N ARG A 331 9.05 12.51 -4.55
CA ARG A 331 8.09 13.42 -5.19
C ARG A 331 7.54 12.85 -6.48
N VAL A 332 6.23 13.02 -6.70
CA VAL A 332 5.53 12.65 -7.93
C VAL A 332 5.46 13.86 -8.87
N GLY A 333 5.45 13.63 -10.19
CA GLY A 333 5.51 14.62 -11.26
C GLY A 333 6.90 14.73 -11.90
N GLY A 334 7.80 13.78 -11.59
CA GLY A 334 9.19 13.77 -12.04
C GLY A 334 9.37 13.26 -13.47
N ALA A 335 8.53 12.31 -13.87
CA ALA A 335 8.46 11.75 -15.22
C ALA A 335 7.04 11.81 -15.79
N ARG A 336 6.92 11.52 -17.08
CA ARG A 336 5.65 11.44 -17.80
C ARG A 336 5.15 10.00 -17.77
N PRO A 337 3.93 9.73 -17.25
CA PRO A 337 3.25 8.46 -17.50
C PRO A 337 3.07 8.22 -19.00
N ASP A 338 3.43 7.02 -19.47
CA ASP A 338 3.30 6.62 -20.87
C ASP A 338 1.89 6.12 -21.22
N ALA A 339 1.18 5.55 -20.26
CA ALA A 339 -0.24 5.24 -20.34
C ALA A 339 -1.14 6.41 -19.85
N PRO A 340 -2.41 6.49 -20.30
CA PRO A 340 -3.35 7.48 -19.77
C PRO A 340 -3.58 7.35 -18.27
N VAL A 341 -3.97 8.44 -17.62
CA VAL A 341 -4.19 8.50 -16.17
C VAL A 341 -5.56 9.08 -15.84
N TYR A 342 -6.32 8.36 -15.01
CA TYR A 342 -7.46 8.89 -14.26
C TYR A 342 -6.97 9.33 -12.89
N GLN A 343 -6.96 10.63 -12.64
CA GLN A 343 -6.50 11.20 -11.38
C GLN A 343 -7.66 11.86 -10.63
N TYR A 344 -7.83 11.58 -9.34
CA TYR A 344 -8.92 12.16 -8.56
C TYR A 344 -8.51 12.61 -7.16
N HIS A 345 -9.17 13.65 -6.65
CA HIS A 345 -8.84 14.20 -5.33
C HIS A 345 -10.04 14.92 -4.70
N ALA A 346 -10.25 14.76 -3.39
CA ALA A 346 -11.22 15.55 -2.64
C ALA A 346 -10.79 17.02 -2.56
N PHE A 347 -11.73 17.93 -2.83
CA PHE A 347 -11.46 19.36 -2.67
C PHE A 347 -11.17 19.72 -1.21
N ALA A 348 -11.92 19.12 -0.27
CA ALA A 348 -11.79 19.33 1.17
C ALA A 348 -10.99 18.22 1.86
N ASP A 349 -10.03 17.62 1.17
CA ASP A 349 -9.14 16.60 1.73
C ASP A 349 -8.39 17.13 2.98
N GLU A 350 -8.65 16.50 4.10
CA GLU A 350 -8.18 16.85 5.44
C GLU A 350 -6.84 16.21 5.82
N LEU A 351 -6.27 15.37 4.95
CA LEU A 351 -4.98 14.71 5.14
C LEU A 351 -3.95 15.10 4.08
N ILE A 352 -4.36 15.18 2.82
CA ILE A 352 -3.48 15.48 1.69
C ILE A 352 -4.01 16.72 0.98
N PRO A 353 -3.32 17.87 1.09
CA PRO A 353 -3.80 19.11 0.53
C PRO A 353 -4.13 18.98 -0.95
N TYR A 354 -5.29 19.43 -1.38
CA TYR A 354 -5.74 19.43 -2.78
C TYR A 354 -4.70 20.06 -3.75
N ALA A 355 -3.94 21.06 -3.26
CA ALA A 355 -2.85 21.70 -4.00
C ALA A 355 -1.69 20.74 -4.35
N VAL A 356 -1.47 19.67 -3.56
CA VAL A 356 -0.47 18.64 -3.83
C VAL A 356 -0.90 17.79 -5.03
N GLY A 357 -2.14 17.29 -5.05
CA GLY A 357 -2.67 16.51 -6.17
C GLY A 357 -2.76 17.30 -7.46
N THR A 358 -3.26 18.54 -7.41
CA THR A 358 -3.32 19.41 -8.61
C THR A 358 -1.93 19.79 -9.13
N LYS A 359 -0.90 19.83 -8.27
CA LYS A 359 0.49 20.01 -8.72
C LYS A 359 1.01 18.79 -9.48
N VAL A 360 0.69 17.57 -9.03
CA VAL A 360 1.03 16.34 -9.78
C VAL A 360 0.38 16.36 -11.17
N ARG A 361 -0.92 16.67 -11.25
CA ARG A 361 -1.62 16.87 -12.53
C ARG A 361 -0.88 17.86 -13.42
N ALA A 362 -0.59 19.05 -12.90
CA ALA A 362 0.06 20.10 -13.67
C ALA A 362 1.44 19.68 -14.20
N ASP A 363 2.23 18.98 -13.38
CA ASP A 363 3.55 18.48 -13.77
C ASP A 363 3.47 17.42 -14.88
N TRP A 364 2.53 16.49 -14.78
CA TRP A 364 2.28 15.49 -15.82
C TRP A 364 1.75 16.11 -17.12
N CYS A 365 0.81 17.05 -17.04
CA CYS A 365 0.29 17.76 -18.19
C CYS A 365 1.37 18.59 -18.90
N ALA A 366 2.24 19.28 -18.15
CA ALA A 366 3.37 20.02 -18.71
C ALA A 366 4.38 19.12 -19.45
N ARG A 367 4.40 17.82 -19.13
CA ARG A 367 5.23 16.81 -19.80
C ARG A 367 4.50 16.07 -20.93
N GLY A 368 3.25 16.44 -21.22
CA GLY A 368 2.44 15.85 -22.29
C GLY A 368 1.81 14.50 -21.94
N ALA A 369 1.63 14.19 -20.65
CA ALA A 369 0.85 13.03 -20.24
C ALA A 369 -0.65 13.24 -20.54
N ASN A 370 -1.37 12.14 -20.75
CA ASN A 370 -2.82 12.16 -20.93
C ASN A 370 -3.52 11.97 -19.57
N VAL A 371 -3.80 13.07 -18.87
CA VAL A 371 -4.40 13.04 -17.52
C VAL A 371 -5.84 13.52 -17.55
N GLU A 372 -6.76 12.67 -17.12
CA GLU A 372 -8.15 13.01 -16.83
C GLU A 372 -8.29 13.26 -15.32
N TRP A 373 -8.42 14.53 -14.94
CA TRP A 373 -8.53 14.96 -13.55
C TRP A 373 -9.98 15.12 -13.11
N HIS A 374 -10.30 14.55 -11.95
CA HIS A 374 -11.59 14.63 -11.30
C HIS A 374 -11.47 15.24 -9.90
N THR A 375 -12.17 16.35 -9.70
CA THR A 375 -12.31 16.94 -8.37
C THR A 375 -13.54 16.34 -7.72
N VAL A 376 -13.41 15.81 -6.50
CA VAL A 376 -14.56 15.41 -5.68
C VAL A 376 -14.99 16.63 -4.87
N PRO A 377 -16.10 17.31 -5.23
CA PRO A 377 -16.44 18.62 -4.67
C PRO A 377 -16.98 18.53 -3.24
N VAL A 378 -17.59 17.40 -2.88
CA VAL A 378 -18.17 17.13 -1.57
C VAL A 378 -17.60 15.82 -1.07
N GLY A 379 -16.97 15.85 0.09
CA GLY A 379 -16.28 14.72 0.69
C GLY A 379 -14.95 15.12 1.29
N ASP A 380 -14.43 14.20 2.08
CA ASP A 380 -13.14 14.17 2.75
C ASP A 380 -12.19 13.17 2.06
N HIS A 381 -11.04 12.91 2.66
CA HIS A 381 -10.03 12.01 2.14
C HIS A 381 -10.56 10.59 1.90
N VAL A 382 -11.37 10.02 2.80
CA VAL A 382 -11.83 8.62 2.70
C VAL A 382 -13.05 8.50 1.78
N SER A 383 -14.00 9.42 1.89
CA SER A 383 -15.20 9.41 1.04
C SER A 383 -14.87 9.64 -0.44
N ALA A 384 -13.77 10.33 -0.77
CA ALA A 384 -13.29 10.43 -2.15
C ALA A 384 -12.97 9.07 -2.78
N VAL A 385 -12.24 8.18 -2.09
CA VAL A 385 -11.97 6.84 -2.66
C VAL A 385 -13.25 6.01 -2.77
N MET A 386 -14.11 6.06 -1.75
CA MET A 386 -15.37 5.31 -1.77
C MET A 386 -16.27 5.72 -2.95
N THR A 387 -16.34 7.02 -3.25
CA THR A 387 -17.19 7.55 -4.31
C THR A 387 -16.56 7.44 -5.70
N GLN A 388 -15.23 7.54 -5.82
CA GLN A 388 -14.55 7.55 -7.13
C GLN A 388 -14.09 6.17 -7.59
N SER A 389 -13.87 5.21 -6.69
CA SER A 389 -13.36 3.88 -7.05
C SER A 389 -14.21 3.15 -8.11
N PRO A 390 -15.57 3.20 -8.09
CA PRO A 390 -16.38 2.62 -9.16
C PRO A 390 -16.19 3.31 -10.52
N TYR A 391 -16.00 4.63 -10.55
CA TYR A 391 -15.75 5.40 -11.78
C TYR A 391 -14.34 5.16 -12.32
N ALA A 392 -13.33 5.10 -11.44
CA ALA A 392 -11.97 4.70 -11.78
C ALA A 392 -11.94 3.29 -12.38
N ALA A 393 -12.64 2.33 -11.78
CA ALA A 393 -12.79 0.99 -12.33
C ALA A 393 -13.52 1.03 -13.68
N GLN A 394 -14.59 1.80 -13.83
CA GLN A 394 -15.27 1.93 -15.12
C GLN A 394 -14.35 2.53 -16.19
N TRP A 395 -13.56 3.55 -15.86
CA TRP A 395 -12.60 4.18 -16.76
C TRP A 395 -11.51 3.19 -17.19
N LEU A 396 -10.99 2.36 -16.28
CA LEU A 396 -10.04 1.29 -16.63
C LEU A 396 -10.68 0.23 -17.53
N ALA A 397 -11.97 -0.11 -17.32
CA ALA A 397 -12.69 -1.04 -18.17
C ALA A 397 -12.75 -0.56 -19.63
N GLU A 398 -12.88 0.75 -19.84
CA GLU A 398 -12.83 1.35 -21.18
C GLU A 398 -11.45 1.21 -21.83
N ARG A 399 -10.37 1.37 -21.05
CA ARG A 399 -9.00 1.17 -21.54
C ARG A 399 -8.75 -0.29 -21.92
N PHE A 400 -9.22 -1.24 -21.09
CA PHE A 400 -9.17 -2.66 -21.43
C PHE A 400 -9.98 -3.02 -22.68
N ALA A 401 -11.04 -2.27 -22.98
CA ALA A 401 -11.83 -2.39 -24.20
C ALA A 401 -11.23 -1.63 -25.41
N GLY A 402 -10.04 -1.04 -25.28
CA GLY A 402 -9.35 -0.31 -26.35
C GLY A 402 -9.96 1.05 -26.69
N LYS A 403 -10.81 1.61 -25.81
CA LYS A 403 -11.33 2.97 -26.01
C LYS A 403 -10.26 4.00 -25.66
N GLU A 404 -10.10 4.99 -26.53
CA GLU A 404 -9.21 6.13 -26.31
C GLU A 404 -9.59 6.87 -25.01
N ALA A 405 -8.58 7.33 -24.25
CA ALA A 405 -8.77 8.20 -23.10
C ALA A 405 -8.64 9.67 -23.50
N ARG A 406 -9.48 10.53 -22.93
CA ARG A 406 -9.42 11.98 -23.17
C ARG A 406 -9.12 12.71 -21.86
N GLY A 407 -7.89 13.16 -21.72
CA GLY A 407 -7.45 13.98 -20.60
C GLY A 407 -8.04 15.38 -20.65
N ASN A 408 -7.94 16.08 -19.53
CA ASN A 408 -8.33 17.48 -19.36
C ASN A 408 -7.15 18.33 -18.84
N CYS A 409 -5.93 17.96 -19.22
CA CYS A 409 -4.84 18.93 -19.31
C CYS A 409 -5.30 20.14 -20.16
#